data_AF-A0A3B0PFE2-F1
#
_entry.id   AF-A0A3B0PFE2-F1
#
_cell.length_a   1.000
_cell.length_b   1.000
_cell.length_c   1.000
_cell.angle_alpha   90.00
_cell.angle_beta   90.00
_cell.angle_gamma   90.00
#
_symmetry.space_group_name_H-M   'P 1'
#
loop_
_entity.id
_entity.type
_entity.pdbx_description
1 polymer ?
#
loop_
_entity_poly.entity_id
_entity_poly.type
_entity_poly.pdbx_seq_one_letter_code
_entity_poly.pdbx_strand_id
1 'polypeptide(L)'
;MAKKVVEIKETEYLFFHLNSLIVKKENNKIVLPLSDIDTILISNPYCTISVPLINAIVSNNINLIICNKDFEPNVQLLSISGYYSNKNFLSQINW
;
A
#
# COMPACT_ATOMS: atom_id res chain seq x y z
N MET A 1 4.15 17.11 6.66
CA MET A 1 3.42 16.31 7.67
C MET A 1 4.07 14.93 7.71
N ALA A 2 4.27 14.32 8.89
CA ALA A 2 4.82 12.97 8.95
C ALA A 2 3.78 11.98 8.41
N LYS A 3 4.15 11.20 7.39
CA LYS A 3 3.32 10.12 6.87
C LYS A 3 3.33 8.93 7.84
N LYS A 4 2.26 8.13 7.83
CA LYS A 4 2.00 7.06 8.79
C LYS A 4 2.30 5.69 8.20
N VAL A 5 2.77 4.78 9.04
CA VAL A 5 2.72 3.35 8.77
C VAL A 5 1.38 2.82 9.28
N VAL A 6 0.62 2.16 8.41
CA VAL A 6 -0.70 1.62 8.72
C VAL A 6 -0.62 0.10 8.69
N GLU A 7 -0.87 -0.52 9.83
CA GLU A 7 -0.97 -1.98 9.94
C GLU A 7 -2.42 -2.44 9.83
N ILE A 8 -2.68 -3.40 8.95
CA ILE A 8 -3.98 -4.03 8.74
C ILE A 8 -3.99 -5.41 9.40
N LYS A 9 -4.50 -5.47 10.64
CA LYS A 9 -4.58 -6.71 11.45
C LYS A 9 -5.84 -7.53 11.22
N GLU A 10 -6.98 -6.88 11.02
CA GLU A 10 -8.27 -7.58 10.96
C GLU A 10 -9.27 -6.76 10.13
N THR A 11 -9.67 -7.31 8.99
CA THR A 11 -10.58 -6.68 8.03
C THR A 11 -11.05 -7.72 7.01
N GLU A 12 -12.25 -7.52 6.47
CA GLU A 12 -12.76 -8.35 5.36
C GLU A 12 -12.23 -7.84 4.02
N TYR A 13 -12.27 -6.53 3.82
CA TYR A 13 -12.08 -5.94 2.51
C TYR A 13 -11.43 -4.56 2.56
N LEU A 14 -10.36 -4.40 1.79
CA LEU A 14 -9.66 -3.16 1.54
C LEU A 14 -9.99 -2.67 0.13
N PHE A 15 -10.50 -1.44 0.02
CA PHE A 15 -10.79 -0.86 -1.29
C PHE A 15 -10.53 0.65 -1.32
N PHE A 16 -10.43 1.18 -2.53
CA PHE A 16 -10.17 2.59 -2.79
C PHE A 16 -11.47 3.36 -2.99
N HIS A 17 -11.60 4.52 -2.34
CA HIS A 17 -12.70 5.46 -2.56
C HIS A 17 -12.25 6.88 -2.23
N LEU A 18 -12.53 7.86 -3.10
CA LEU A 18 -12.25 9.29 -2.89
C LEU A 18 -10.86 9.57 -2.31
N ASN A 19 -9.81 9.12 -3.02
CA ASN A 19 -8.40 9.27 -2.61
C ASN A 19 -8.05 8.68 -1.24
N SER A 20 -8.86 7.74 -0.76
CA SER A 20 -8.72 7.14 0.56
C SER A 20 -8.69 5.62 0.48
N LEU A 21 -7.91 5.02 1.36
CA LEU A 21 -8.02 3.62 1.74
C LEU A 21 -9.26 3.46 2.61
N ILE A 22 -10.14 2.55 2.20
CA ILE A 22 -11.29 2.12 3.00
C ILE A 22 -11.00 0.73 3.57
N VAL A 23 -11.02 0.64 4.90
CA VAL A 23 -10.89 -0.62 5.63
C VAL A 23 -12.28 -1.02 6.12
N LYS A 24 -12.84 -2.09 5.56
CA LYS A 24 -14.16 -2.60 5.95
C LYS A 24 -14.03 -3.77 6.94
N LYS A 25 -14.69 -3.66 8.08
CA LYS A 25 -14.81 -4.74 9.06
C LYS A 25 -16.25 -4.80 9.53
N GLU A 26 -16.97 -5.87 9.19
CA GLU A 26 -18.39 -6.06 9.50
C GLU A 26 -19.24 -4.84 9.07
N ASN A 27 -19.89 -4.19 10.05
CA ASN A 27 -20.70 -2.99 9.86
C ASN A 27 -19.93 -1.67 9.99
N ASN A 28 -18.62 -1.74 10.25
CA ASN A 28 -17.75 -0.59 10.44
C ASN A 28 -16.86 -0.32 9.21
N LYS A 29 -16.56 0.96 9.00
CA LYS A 29 -15.63 1.42 7.98
C LYS A 29 -14.67 2.44 8.58
N ILE A 30 -13.39 2.24 8.32
CA ILE A 30 -12.35 3.22 8.61
C ILE A 30 -11.89 3.82 7.28
N VAL A 31 -11.75 5.15 7.25
CA VAL A 31 -11.33 5.90 6.07
C VAL A 31 -10.00 6.57 6.38
N LEU A 32 -8.99 6.27 5.57
CA LEU A 32 -7.65 6.84 5.71
C LEU A 32 -7.24 7.50 4.38
N PRO A 33 -7.02 8.82 4.35
CA PRO A 33 -6.51 9.50 3.16
C PRO A 33 -5.16 8.90 2.74
N LEU A 34 -4.99 8.58 1.45
CA LEU A 34 -3.74 8.01 0.95
C LEU A 34 -2.55 8.99 1.10
N SER A 35 -2.82 10.30 1.08
CA SER A 35 -1.80 11.35 1.28
C SER A 35 -1.06 11.22 2.61
N ASP A 36 -1.70 10.62 3.60
CA ASP A 36 -1.22 10.54 4.98
C ASP A 36 -0.47 9.23 5.25
N ILE A 37 -0.43 8.33 4.27
CA ILE A 37 0.12 6.98 4.41
C ILE A 37 1.48 6.92 3.69
N ASP A 38 2.44 6.34 4.38
CA ASP A 38 3.76 5.99 3.85
C ASP A 38 3.80 4.52 3.44
N THR A 39 3.41 3.65 4.38
CA THR A 39 3.49 2.21 4.24
C THR A 39 2.21 1.57 4.73
N ILE A 40 1.71 0.58 3.99
CA ILE A 40 0.64 -0.33 4.39
C ILE A 40 1.26 -1.69 4.66
N LEU A 41 1.10 -2.19 5.87
CA LEU A 41 1.52 -3.53 6.29
C LEU A 41 0.28 -4.40 6.48
N ILE A 42 0.08 -5.40 5.61
CA ILE A 42 -1.02 -6.35 5.73
C ILE A 42 -0.52 -7.57 6.52
N SER A 43 -0.94 -7.67 7.78
CA SER A 43 -0.68 -8.83 8.63
C SER A 43 -1.86 -9.80 8.71
N ASN A 44 -3.04 -9.39 8.24
CA ASN A 44 -4.22 -10.23 8.11
C ASN A 44 -4.15 -11.18 6.89
N PRO A 45 -4.09 -12.52 7.08
CA PRO A 45 -4.07 -13.46 5.96
C PRO A 45 -5.43 -13.64 5.27
N TYR A 46 -6.53 -13.11 5.83
CA TYR A 46 -7.90 -13.35 5.38
C TYR A 46 -8.57 -12.13 4.72
N CYS A 47 -7.85 -11.02 4.49
CA CYS A 47 -8.42 -9.86 3.83
C CYS A 47 -8.36 -9.95 2.30
N THR A 48 -9.35 -9.36 1.63
CA THR A 48 -9.29 -9.10 0.19
C THR A 48 -8.84 -7.66 -0.07
N ILE A 49 -7.99 -7.46 -1.07
CA ILE A 49 -7.57 -6.14 -1.56
C ILE A 49 -8.07 -5.93 -3.00
N SER A 50 -8.65 -4.77 -3.29
CA SER A 50 -9.16 -4.47 -4.62
C SER A 50 -8.06 -4.02 -5.59
N VAL A 51 -8.17 -4.39 -6.86
CA VAL A 51 -7.24 -3.94 -7.92
C VAL A 51 -7.16 -2.41 -8.02
N PRO A 52 -8.26 -1.63 -7.93
CA PRO A 52 -8.17 -0.17 -7.88
C PRO A 52 -7.32 0.36 -6.73
N LEU A 53 -7.36 -0.28 -5.55
CA LEU A 53 -6.54 0.13 -4.42
C LEU A 53 -5.05 -0.17 -4.64
N ILE A 54 -4.71 -1.32 -5.22
CA ILE A 54 -3.31 -1.65 -5.57
C ILE A 54 -2.74 -0.57 -6.51
N ASN A 55 -3.49 -0.18 -7.54
CA ASN A 55 -3.06 0.88 -8.45
C ASN A 55 -2.92 2.23 -7.75
N ALA A 56 -3.89 2.60 -6.89
CA ALA A 56 -3.83 3.85 -6.14
C ALA A 56 -2.64 3.90 -5.17
N ILE A 57 -2.27 2.78 -4.54
CA ILE A 57 -1.08 2.64 -3.70
C ILE A 57 0.18 2.98 -4.51
N VAL A 58 0.33 2.37 -5.70
CA VAL A 58 1.47 2.62 -6.59
C VAL A 58 1.52 4.09 -7.03
N SER A 59 0.39 4.67 -7.46
CA SER A 59 0.34 6.07 -7.91
C SER A 59 0.64 7.09 -6.81
N ASN A 60 0.48 6.72 -5.55
CA ASN A 60 0.78 7.58 -4.39
C ASN A 60 2.16 7.30 -3.77
N ASN A 61 2.98 6.45 -4.41
CA ASN A 61 4.27 5.98 -3.89
C ASN A 61 4.16 5.42 -2.47
N ILE A 62 3.08 4.68 -2.19
CA ILE A 62 2.87 4.02 -0.90
C ILE A 62 3.52 2.65 -0.96
N ASN A 63 4.35 2.33 0.04
CA ASN A 63 4.92 1.00 0.16
C ASN A 63 3.85 0.00 0.64
N LEU A 64 3.77 -1.17 0.02
CA LEU A 64 2.87 -2.24 0.44
C LEU A 64 3.70 -3.47 0.78
N ILE A 65 3.57 -3.93 2.03
CA ILE A 65 4.18 -5.14 2.55
C ILE A 65 3.04 -6.09 2.97
N ILE A 66 3.14 -7.37 2.61
CA ILE A 66 2.21 -8.42 3.04
C ILE A 66 3.00 -9.48 3.82
N CYS A 67 2.52 -9.80 5.00
CA CYS A 67 3.09 -10.86 5.82
C CYS A 67 2.54 -12.24 5.47
N ASN A 68 3.33 -13.27 5.72
CA ASN A 68 2.87 -14.66 5.72
C ASN A 68 2.03 -14.95 6.99
N LYS A 69 1.58 -16.20 7.13
CA LYS A 69 0.81 -16.69 8.30
C LYS A 69 1.55 -16.60 9.63
N ASP A 70 2.88 -16.50 9.60
CA ASP A 70 3.77 -16.43 10.77
C ASP A 70 4.09 -14.96 11.12
N PHE A 71 3.37 -14.00 10.53
CA PHE A 71 3.52 -12.55 10.69
C PHE A 71 4.85 -11.98 10.14
N GLU A 72 5.56 -12.73 9.31
CA GLU A 72 6.81 -12.31 8.71
C GLU A 72 6.56 -11.64 7.35
N PRO A 73 7.15 -10.46 7.07
CA PRO A 73 7.10 -9.84 5.75
C PRO A 73 7.59 -10.82 4.67
N ASN A 74 6.72 -11.13 3.70
CA ASN A 74 7.03 -12.11 2.66
C ASN A 74 6.86 -11.55 1.24
N VAL A 75 5.97 -10.56 1.08
CA VAL A 75 5.73 -9.90 -0.20
C VAL A 75 5.90 -8.40 -0.06
N GLN A 76 6.54 -7.79 -1.04
CA GLN A 76 6.55 -6.35 -1.24
C GLN A 76 6.08 -6.04 -2.67
N LEU A 77 5.24 -5.02 -2.82
CA LEU A 77 4.80 -4.55 -4.13
C LEU A 77 5.85 -3.62 -4.75
N LEU A 78 6.38 -4.00 -5.92
CA LEU A 78 7.29 -3.15 -6.69
C LEU A 78 6.59 -2.61 -7.94
N SER A 79 6.55 -1.28 -8.08
CA SER A 79 6.03 -0.63 -9.28
C SER A 79 7.01 -0.77 -10.45
N ILE A 80 6.52 -1.19 -11.62
CA ILE A 80 7.35 -1.30 -12.85
C ILE A 80 7.80 0.08 -13.32
N SER A 81 6.88 1.05 -13.36
CA SER A 81 7.13 2.43 -13.76
C SER A 81 6.97 3.36 -12.55
N GLY A 82 7.82 3.16 -11.54
CA GLY A 82 7.86 4.01 -10.35
C GLY A 82 8.24 5.46 -10.68
N TYR A 83 8.47 6.27 -9.65
CA TYR A 83 8.90 7.67 -9.84
C TYR A 83 10.21 7.72 -10.62
N TYR A 84 10.09 7.95 -11.93
CA TYR A 84 11.19 7.80 -12.87
C TYR A 84 11.73 9.18 -13.22
N SER A 85 12.99 9.40 -12.88
CA SER A 85 13.79 10.50 -13.39
C SER A 85 14.72 9.93 -14.45
N ASN A 86 14.47 10.24 -15.72
CA ASN A 86 15.38 9.93 -16.84
C ASN A 86 16.82 10.29 -16.51
N LYS A 87 17.03 11.45 -15.86
CA LYS A 87 18.35 11.92 -15.45
C LYS A 87 19.02 10.96 -14.47
N ASN A 88 18.31 10.55 -13.42
CA ASN A 88 18.87 9.64 -12.40
C ASN A 88 19.15 8.25 -12.99
N PHE A 89 18.25 7.75 -13.85
CA PHE A 89 18.43 6.47 -14.53
C PHE A 89 19.66 6.47 -15.45
N LEU A 90 19.85 7.51 -16.26
CA LEU A 90 21.05 7.66 -17.08
C LEU A 90 22.33 7.77 -16.25
N SER A 91 22.29 8.46 -15.10
CA SER A 91 23.41 8.47 -14.17
C SER A 91 23.70 7.08 -13.58
N GLN A 92 22.67 6.30 -13.24
CA GLN A 92 22.81 4.93 -12.73
C GLN A 92 23.40 3.95 -13.73
N ILE A 93 23.10 4.09 -15.02
CA ILE A 93 23.68 3.25 -16.08
C ILE A 93 25.20 3.46 -16.19
N ASN A 94 25.68 4.67 -15.90
CA ASN A 94 27.09 5.05 -16.01
C ASN A 94 27.84 4.97 -14.66
N TRP A 95 27.31 4.22 -13.68
CA TRP A 95 27.96 4.00 -12.38
C TRP A 95 29.24 3.17 -12.49
#